data_AF-A0A8J4DX70-F1
#
_entry.id   AF-A0A8J4DX70-F1
#
_cell.length_a   1.000
_cell.length_b   1.000
_cell.length_c   1.000
_cell.angle_alpha   90.00
_cell.angle_beta   90.00
_cell.angle_gamma   90.00
#
_symmetry.space_group_name_H-M   'P 1'
#
loop_
_entity.id
_entity.type
_entity.pdbx_description
1 polymer ?
#
loop_
_entity_poly.entity_id
_entity_poly.type
_entity_poly.pdbx_seq_one_letter_code
_entity_poly.pdbx_strand_id
1 'polypeptide(L)'
;MNATIARVKSTYLTATAIVVAAFLAPGAATAAPAASTVDYVALGDSYASGLGAGGETGTCKVSQGAYATLWAAGAPEAVTLTQKSCAGATTVDVAGQLAALNDKTDLVTLTIGGNDLALLSAVRLCADPAQAQACAAKLAEIERLLTTELPGRLDGLFKAVKTAAPKAKLAVLGYALPFEGAESCSRLPLPKTVRDFGDKAVTGLNAALRAQATAAGATYVDVTKPFAGHGLCSTAPWLIGVEGLNAGTTLHPSAQGQTQGYLAALTAAVGTPQEFLAGLEPPAASPSPSASPSPSPTKAPGAGGGLPVTGVNVWWLVGIGTALLLVGAVLFRVLRPRRIHTLTP
;
A
#
# COMPACT_ATOMS: atom_id res chain seq x y z
N MET A 1 -65.32 9.11 72.93
CA MET A 1 -66.12 7.95 72.50
C MET A 1 -65.16 6.80 72.22
N ASN A 2 -65.27 5.72 73.00
CA ASN A 2 -65.06 4.28 72.74
C ASN A 2 -63.99 3.86 71.71
N ALA A 3 -63.19 2.80 71.88
CA ALA A 3 -63.09 1.77 72.91
C ALA A 3 -61.79 0.97 72.70
N THR A 4 -61.43 0.31 73.79
CA THR A 4 -60.32 -0.63 74.00
C THR A 4 -60.56 -1.99 73.31
N ILE A 5 -59.48 -2.52 72.70
CA ILE A 5 -59.01 -3.92 72.55
C ILE A 5 -60.05 -5.07 72.36
N ALA A 6 -59.85 -5.88 71.30
CA ALA A 6 -59.97 -7.34 71.37
C ALA A 6 -59.10 -8.05 70.30
N ARG A 7 -58.24 -8.96 70.75
CA ARG A 7 -57.41 -9.91 69.96
C ARG A 7 -58.21 -11.16 69.61
N VAL A 8 -58.03 -11.75 68.42
CA VAL A 8 -58.15 -13.21 68.21
C VAL A 8 -57.14 -13.72 67.15
N LYS A 9 -56.65 -14.93 67.40
CA LYS A 9 -55.54 -15.71 66.81
C LYS A 9 -55.88 -16.38 65.45
N SER A 10 -54.90 -16.58 64.58
CA SER A 10 -54.63 -17.84 63.83
C SER A 10 -53.48 -17.63 62.82
N THR A 11 -52.33 -18.32 62.89
CA THR A 11 -52.01 -19.68 62.40
C THR A 11 -51.30 -19.65 61.03
N TYR A 12 -50.06 -20.16 61.05
CA TYR A 12 -49.03 -20.48 60.06
C TYR A 12 -49.28 -20.31 58.54
N LEU A 13 -48.27 -19.79 57.82
CA LEU A 13 -47.62 -20.51 56.72
C LEU A 13 -46.26 -19.85 56.40
N THR A 14 -45.17 -20.54 56.74
CA THR A 14 -43.81 -20.22 56.30
C THR A 14 -43.61 -20.69 54.86
N ALA A 15 -43.46 -19.75 53.93
CA ALA A 15 -42.97 -20.02 52.58
C ALA A 15 -41.52 -19.54 52.48
N THR A 16 -40.57 -20.46 52.60
CA THR A 16 -39.14 -20.21 52.40
C THR A 16 -38.87 -20.13 50.90
N ALA A 17 -38.74 -18.92 50.36
CA ALA A 17 -38.30 -18.72 48.98
C ALA A 17 -36.77 -18.92 48.90
N ILE A 18 -36.34 -20.01 48.27
CA ILE A 18 -34.94 -20.23 47.89
C ILE A 18 -34.66 -19.33 46.69
N VAL A 19 -33.97 -18.21 46.92
CA VAL A 19 -33.39 -17.37 45.86
C VAL A 19 -32.10 -18.05 45.40
N VAL A 20 -32.15 -18.74 44.26
CA VAL A 20 -30.95 -19.20 43.55
C VAL A 20 -30.33 -17.98 42.88
N ALA A 21 -29.35 -17.36 43.53
CA ALA A 21 -28.50 -16.35 42.91
C ALA A 21 -27.59 -17.05 41.89
N ALA A 22 -28.01 -17.07 40.63
CA ALA A 22 -27.13 -17.44 39.53
C ALA A 22 -26.02 -16.38 39.43
N PHE A 23 -24.79 -16.76 39.82
CA PHE A 23 -23.60 -15.97 39.55
C PHE A 23 -23.40 -15.89 38.03
N LEU A 24 -23.93 -14.83 37.40
CA LEU A 24 -23.50 -14.40 36.09
C LEU A 24 -22.08 -13.85 36.24
N ALA A 25 -21.08 -14.70 36.00
CA ALA A 25 -19.73 -14.22 35.78
C ALA A 25 -19.76 -13.25 34.60
N PRO A 26 -19.24 -12.01 34.72
CA PRO A 26 -19.08 -11.14 33.57
C PRO A 26 -18.14 -11.85 32.60
N GLY A 27 -18.66 -12.31 31.47
CA GLY A 27 -17.82 -12.72 30.35
C GLY A 27 -16.94 -11.54 30.01
N ALA A 28 -15.62 -11.69 30.19
CA ALA A 28 -14.67 -10.71 29.69
C ALA A 28 -14.91 -10.60 28.19
N ALA A 29 -15.55 -9.51 27.76
CA ALA A 29 -15.62 -9.17 26.35
C ALA A 29 -14.18 -8.99 25.90
N THR A 30 -13.64 -9.98 25.18
CA THR A 30 -12.40 -9.82 24.44
C THR A 30 -12.65 -8.67 23.49
N ALA A 31 -12.05 -7.50 23.76
CA ALA A 31 -12.06 -6.40 22.81
C ALA A 31 -11.60 -6.97 21.47
N ALA A 32 -12.45 -6.88 20.45
CA ALA A 32 -12.05 -7.25 19.11
C ALA A 32 -10.76 -6.47 18.81
N PRO A 33 -9.70 -7.14 18.29
CA PRO A 33 -8.52 -6.40 17.87
C PRO A 33 -8.98 -5.26 16.96
N ALA A 34 -8.47 -4.04 17.19
CA ALA A 34 -8.71 -2.94 16.29
C ALA A 34 -8.33 -3.43 14.89
N ALA A 35 -9.29 -3.41 13.96
CA ALA A 35 -9.03 -3.85 12.60
C ALA A 35 -7.84 -3.06 12.08
N SER A 36 -6.76 -3.76 11.73
CA SER A 36 -5.63 -3.22 11.00
C SER A 36 -6.20 -2.67 9.69
N THR A 37 -6.04 -1.37 9.45
CA THR A 37 -6.35 -0.76 8.16
C THR A 37 -5.06 -0.37 7.47
N VAL A 38 -5.06 -0.38 6.14
CA VAL A 38 -3.98 0.17 5.32
C VAL A 38 -4.12 1.70 5.32
N ASP A 39 -3.12 2.42 5.82
CA ASP A 39 -3.02 3.87 5.62
C ASP A 39 -2.44 4.14 4.23
N TYR A 40 -3.32 4.48 3.29
CA TYR A 40 -2.99 4.68 1.88
C TYR A 40 -3.04 6.17 1.52
N VAL A 41 -1.90 6.73 1.08
CA VAL A 41 -1.82 8.09 0.56
C VAL A 41 -1.60 8.09 -0.95
N ALA A 42 -2.51 8.71 -1.70
CA ALA A 42 -2.37 8.91 -3.14
C ALA A 42 -1.87 10.33 -3.43
N LEU A 43 -0.70 10.42 -4.06
CA LEU A 43 -0.03 11.66 -4.46
C LEU A 43 0.04 11.77 -5.98
N GLY A 44 0.38 12.95 -6.48
CA GLY A 44 0.75 13.15 -7.87
C GLY A 44 -0.10 14.16 -8.62
N ASP A 45 -0.14 13.96 -9.92
CA ASP A 45 -0.77 14.86 -10.88
C ASP A 45 -2.21 14.44 -11.26
N SER A 46 -2.67 14.91 -12.43
CA SER A 46 -4.02 14.68 -12.94
C SER A 46 -4.34 13.21 -13.25
N TYR A 47 -3.32 12.39 -13.51
CA TYR A 47 -3.52 10.96 -13.74
C TYR A 47 -3.86 10.24 -12.43
N ALA A 48 -3.21 10.63 -11.33
CA ALA A 48 -3.54 10.17 -9.98
C ALA A 48 -4.85 10.77 -9.45
N SER A 49 -5.18 12.02 -9.82
CA SER A 49 -6.44 12.65 -9.41
C SER A 49 -7.65 12.03 -10.11
N GLY A 50 -7.43 11.31 -11.21
CA GLY A 50 -8.51 10.73 -12.02
C GLY A 50 -9.20 11.74 -12.92
N LEU A 51 -8.54 12.86 -13.26
CA LEU A 51 -9.08 13.80 -14.25
C LEU A 51 -9.35 13.05 -15.57
N GLY A 52 -10.58 13.13 -16.07
CA GLY A 52 -11.06 12.37 -17.23
C GLY A 52 -11.93 11.16 -16.89
N ALA A 53 -11.96 10.73 -15.62
CA ALA A 53 -12.82 9.64 -15.16
C ALA A 53 -14.24 10.08 -14.79
N GLY A 54 -14.52 11.39 -14.84
CA GLY A 54 -15.83 11.96 -14.55
C GLY A 54 -16.06 12.22 -13.06
N GLY A 55 -17.00 13.13 -12.75
CA GLY A 55 -17.34 13.46 -11.37
C GLY A 55 -16.21 14.15 -10.60
N GLU A 56 -15.31 14.85 -11.30
CA GLU A 56 -14.19 15.57 -10.70
C GLU A 56 -14.69 16.69 -9.79
N THR A 57 -14.10 16.79 -8.58
CA THR A 57 -14.45 17.80 -7.59
C THR A 57 -13.25 18.65 -7.18
N GLY A 58 -13.54 19.84 -6.65
CA GLY A 58 -12.53 20.77 -6.15
C GLY A 58 -11.59 21.33 -7.23
N THR A 59 -10.59 22.08 -6.78
CA THR A 59 -9.56 22.68 -7.64
C THR A 59 -8.59 21.63 -8.18
N CYS A 60 -8.31 20.59 -7.39
CA CYS A 60 -7.43 19.50 -7.76
C CYS A 60 -8.03 18.46 -8.72
N LYS A 61 -9.31 18.61 -9.09
CA LYS A 61 -10.03 17.74 -10.02
C LYS A 61 -9.93 16.25 -9.63
N VAL A 62 -10.25 15.97 -8.38
CA VAL A 62 -10.25 14.61 -7.85
C VAL A 62 -11.55 13.90 -8.23
N SER A 63 -11.44 12.75 -8.89
CA SER A 63 -12.54 11.89 -9.29
C SER A 63 -12.69 10.68 -8.35
N GLN A 64 -13.94 10.24 -8.14
CA GLN A 64 -14.21 8.95 -7.50
C GLN A 64 -13.83 7.75 -8.39
N GLY A 65 -13.65 7.98 -9.70
CA GLY A 65 -13.15 6.99 -10.66
C GLY A 65 -11.61 6.96 -10.77
N ALA A 66 -10.87 7.68 -9.93
CA ALA A 66 -9.42 7.60 -9.89
C ALA A 66 -8.95 6.21 -9.40
N TYR A 67 -7.85 5.68 -9.95
CA TYR A 67 -7.36 4.34 -9.60
C TYR A 67 -7.17 4.13 -8.09
N ALA A 68 -6.73 5.15 -7.36
CA ALA A 68 -6.51 5.08 -5.92
C ALA A 68 -7.82 4.90 -5.16
N THR A 69 -8.85 5.66 -5.56
CA THR A 69 -10.20 5.56 -5.00
C THR A 69 -10.81 4.19 -5.30
N LEU A 70 -10.65 3.71 -6.53
CA LEU A 70 -11.15 2.40 -6.94
C LEU A 70 -10.43 1.25 -6.20
N TRP A 71 -9.13 1.36 -5.99
CA TRP A 71 -8.37 0.37 -5.23
C TRP A 71 -8.86 0.33 -3.77
N ALA A 72 -8.98 1.47 -3.10
CA ALA A 72 -9.50 1.54 -1.73
C ALA A 72 -10.94 1.01 -1.61
N ALA A 73 -11.78 1.28 -2.60
CA ALA A 73 -13.16 0.78 -2.66
C ALA A 73 -13.25 -0.76 -2.78
N GLY A 74 -12.16 -1.45 -3.14
CA GLY A 74 -12.10 -2.91 -3.11
C GLY A 74 -12.17 -3.51 -1.71
N ALA A 75 -11.85 -2.73 -0.66
CA ALA A 75 -11.98 -3.12 0.74
C ALA A 75 -12.20 -1.88 1.65
N PRO A 76 -13.38 -1.25 1.61
CA PRO A 76 -13.61 0.05 2.26
C PRO A 76 -13.46 0.03 3.79
N GLU A 77 -13.63 -1.13 4.42
CA GLU A 77 -13.42 -1.30 5.87
C GLU A 77 -11.95 -1.53 6.25
N ALA A 78 -11.09 -1.81 5.27
CA ALA A 78 -9.69 -2.18 5.44
C ALA A 78 -8.71 -1.11 4.94
N VAL A 79 -9.18 -0.03 4.32
CA VAL A 79 -8.32 1.01 3.74
C VAL A 79 -8.77 2.40 4.18
N THR A 80 -7.84 3.15 4.75
CA THR A 80 -8.00 4.60 4.95
C THR A 80 -7.27 5.31 3.82
N LEU A 81 -8.02 5.83 2.84
CA LEU A 81 -7.45 6.58 1.73
C LEU A 81 -7.37 8.08 2.03
N THR A 82 -6.16 8.63 1.96
CA THR A 82 -5.91 10.07 1.89
C THR A 82 -5.54 10.45 0.46
N GLN A 83 -6.51 10.99 -0.28
CA GLN A 83 -6.33 11.43 -1.67
C GLN A 83 -5.80 12.88 -1.73
N LYS A 84 -4.56 13.06 -2.20
CA LYS A 84 -3.84 14.34 -2.26
C LYS A 84 -3.22 14.66 -3.60
N SER A 85 -3.42 13.81 -4.60
CA SER A 85 -3.08 14.14 -5.98
C SER A 85 -3.86 15.37 -6.46
N CYS A 86 -3.25 16.12 -7.38
CA CYS A 86 -3.80 17.37 -7.86
C CYS A 86 -3.50 17.57 -9.33
N ALA A 87 -4.53 17.80 -10.13
CA ALA A 87 -4.35 18.10 -11.55
C ALA A 87 -3.41 19.30 -11.77
N GLY A 88 -2.45 19.13 -12.67
CA GLY A 88 -1.43 20.13 -12.99
C GLY A 88 -0.19 20.10 -12.10
N ALA A 89 -0.13 19.26 -11.06
CA ALA A 89 1.03 19.20 -10.18
C ALA A 89 2.31 18.81 -10.94
N THR A 90 3.38 19.55 -10.68
CA THR A 90 4.77 19.23 -11.02
C THR A 90 5.48 18.57 -9.84
N THR A 91 6.71 18.08 -10.04
CA THR A 91 7.53 17.56 -8.92
C THR A 91 7.71 18.55 -7.76
N VAL A 92 7.70 19.87 -8.05
CA VAL A 92 7.79 20.92 -7.02
C VAL A 92 6.49 21.02 -6.23
N ASP A 93 5.34 20.92 -6.90
CA ASP A 93 4.02 21.04 -6.25
C ASP A 93 3.72 19.85 -5.33
N VAL A 94 4.22 18.65 -5.68
CA VAL A 94 4.04 17.44 -4.84
C VAL A 94 4.68 17.62 -3.46
N ALA A 95 5.67 18.50 -3.29
CA ALA A 95 6.22 18.82 -1.97
C ALA A 95 5.13 19.29 -0.98
N GLY A 96 4.13 20.04 -1.46
CA GLY A 96 2.98 20.46 -0.65
C GLY A 96 2.00 19.32 -0.32
N GLN A 97 2.04 18.22 -1.07
CA GLN A 97 1.21 17.03 -0.83
C GLN A 97 1.84 16.10 0.22
N LEU A 98 3.17 16.18 0.44
CA LEU A 98 3.89 15.32 1.38
C LEU A 98 3.46 15.49 2.83
N ALA A 99 2.80 16.60 3.20
CA ALA A 99 2.27 16.82 4.54
C ALA A 99 1.18 15.80 4.95
N ALA A 100 0.65 15.02 4.00
CA ALA A 100 -0.26 13.92 4.28
C ALA A 100 0.43 12.62 4.69
N LEU A 101 1.74 12.51 4.47
CA LEU A 101 2.53 11.35 4.82
C LEU A 101 2.93 11.37 6.30
N ASN A 102 2.99 10.19 6.90
CA ASN A 102 3.50 10.01 8.25
C ASN A 102 4.14 8.61 8.42
N ASP A 103 4.65 8.32 9.62
CA ASP A 103 5.37 7.09 9.94
C ASP A 103 4.49 5.83 10.02
N LYS A 104 3.17 6.00 9.97
CA LYS A 104 2.15 4.94 9.88
C LYS A 104 1.62 4.73 8.47
N THR A 105 2.00 5.56 7.50
CA THR A 105 1.60 5.35 6.11
C THR A 105 2.18 4.03 5.61
N ASP A 106 1.33 3.18 5.04
CA ASP A 106 1.69 1.84 4.57
C ASP A 106 1.88 1.78 3.05
N LEU A 107 1.03 2.49 2.30
CA LEU A 107 1.07 2.56 0.85
C LEU A 107 1.09 4.01 0.38
N VAL A 108 2.00 4.30 -0.55
CA VAL A 108 2.00 5.57 -1.30
C VAL A 108 1.98 5.27 -2.78
N THR A 109 1.06 5.86 -3.53
CA THR A 109 1.08 5.83 -5.01
C THR A 109 1.36 7.22 -5.58
N LEU A 110 2.08 7.29 -6.69
CA LEU A 110 2.48 8.56 -7.31
C LEU A 110 2.55 8.46 -8.84
N THR A 111 1.87 9.37 -9.55
CA THR A 111 2.16 9.73 -10.96
C THR A 111 2.69 11.16 -10.99
N ILE A 112 3.85 11.40 -11.65
CA ILE A 112 4.41 12.75 -11.74
C ILE A 112 5.42 12.90 -12.89
N GLY A 113 5.71 14.15 -13.28
CA GLY A 113 6.76 14.49 -14.24
C GLY A 113 6.23 14.92 -15.62
N GLY A 114 5.00 14.54 -15.99
CA GLY A 114 4.40 14.99 -17.25
C GLY A 114 4.24 16.51 -17.33
N ASN A 115 3.84 17.14 -16.22
CA ASN A 115 3.69 18.60 -16.13
C ASN A 115 5.04 19.34 -16.07
N ASP A 116 6.08 18.75 -15.49
CA ASP A 116 7.45 19.29 -15.50
C ASP A 116 7.98 19.46 -16.93
N LEU A 117 7.55 18.60 -17.85
CA LEU A 117 7.87 18.67 -19.27
C LEU A 117 6.88 19.53 -20.07
N ALA A 118 5.77 19.95 -19.47
CA ALA A 118 4.68 20.68 -20.12
C ALA A 118 4.16 20.01 -21.42
N LEU A 119 3.97 18.68 -21.37
CA LEU A 119 3.61 17.87 -22.54
C LEU A 119 2.31 18.33 -23.22
N LEU A 120 1.28 18.70 -22.45
CA LEU A 120 0.01 19.18 -23.02
C LEU A 120 0.13 20.56 -23.70
N SER A 121 1.05 21.41 -23.24
CA SER A 121 1.33 22.68 -23.92
C SER A 121 1.99 22.45 -25.27
N ALA A 122 2.86 21.44 -25.39
CA ALA A 122 3.43 21.07 -26.69
C ALA A 122 2.36 20.58 -27.66
N VAL A 123 1.39 19.79 -27.20
CA VAL A 123 0.26 19.35 -28.03
C VAL A 123 -0.51 20.53 -28.61
N ARG A 124 -0.82 21.54 -27.79
CA ARG A 124 -1.55 22.74 -28.25
C ARG A 124 -0.74 23.56 -29.26
N LEU A 125 0.55 23.79 -28.99
CA LEU A 125 1.44 24.52 -29.88
C LEU A 125 1.62 23.79 -31.22
N CYS A 126 1.80 22.48 -31.18
CA CYS A 126 2.06 21.66 -32.36
C CYS A 126 0.81 21.30 -33.16
N ALA A 127 -0.39 21.60 -32.65
CA ALA A 127 -1.64 21.45 -33.39
C ALA A 127 -1.87 22.57 -34.42
N ASP A 128 -1.20 23.71 -34.26
CA ASP A 128 -1.34 24.87 -35.13
C ASP A 128 -0.13 24.98 -36.09
N PRO A 129 -0.32 24.77 -37.40
CA PRO A 129 0.76 24.89 -38.38
C PRO A 129 1.43 26.27 -38.40
N ALA A 130 0.71 27.34 -38.02
CA ALA A 130 1.29 28.69 -37.93
C ALA A 130 2.35 28.80 -36.82
N GLN A 131 2.39 27.84 -35.89
CA GLN A 131 3.31 27.82 -34.76
C GLN A 131 4.43 26.79 -34.91
N ALA A 132 4.71 26.31 -36.13
CA ALA A 132 5.70 25.26 -36.41
C ALA A 132 7.08 25.50 -35.74
N GLN A 133 7.59 26.73 -35.78
CA GLN A 133 8.87 27.08 -35.15
C GLN A 133 8.82 27.00 -33.62
N ALA A 134 7.74 27.48 -33.01
CA ALA A 134 7.52 27.41 -31.57
C ALA A 134 7.31 25.96 -31.11
N CYS A 135 6.59 25.16 -31.89
CA CYS A 135 6.46 23.72 -31.69
C CYS A 135 7.84 23.06 -31.68
N ALA A 136 8.66 23.24 -32.72
CA ALA A 136 10.00 22.64 -32.80
C ALA A 136 10.88 23.01 -31.59
N ALA A 137 10.88 24.29 -31.17
CA ALA A 137 11.59 24.74 -29.99
C ALA A 137 11.06 24.05 -28.71
N LYS A 138 9.74 23.89 -28.59
CA LYS A 138 9.13 23.23 -27.43
C LYS A 138 9.47 21.74 -27.35
N LEU A 139 9.51 21.05 -28.49
CA LEU A 139 9.90 19.63 -28.53
C LEU A 139 11.37 19.45 -28.12
N ALA A 140 12.27 20.31 -28.61
CA ALA A 140 13.68 20.29 -28.19
C ALA A 140 13.86 20.60 -26.70
N GLU A 141 13.06 21.54 -26.16
CA GLU A 141 13.05 21.84 -24.72
C GLU A 141 12.63 20.62 -23.90
N ILE A 142 11.58 19.90 -24.32
CA ILE A 142 11.12 18.68 -23.66
C ILE A 142 12.23 17.63 -23.59
N GLU A 143 12.90 17.35 -24.71
CA GLU A 143 14.00 16.38 -24.73
C GLU A 143 15.15 16.78 -23.80
N ARG A 144 15.48 18.07 -23.75
CA ARG A 144 16.48 18.60 -22.82
C ARG A 144 16.04 18.40 -21.37
N LEU A 145 14.84 18.87 -20.99
CA LEU A 145 14.33 18.76 -19.62
C LEU A 145 14.27 17.31 -19.14
N LEU A 146 13.80 16.42 -20.01
CA LEU A 146 13.72 14.98 -19.77
C LEU A 146 15.08 14.36 -19.43
N THR A 147 16.15 14.81 -20.10
CA THR A 147 17.49 14.22 -19.94
C THR A 147 18.34 14.93 -18.89
N THR A 148 18.18 16.24 -18.69
CA THR A 148 19.09 17.04 -17.86
C THR A 148 18.52 17.43 -16.50
N GLU A 149 17.19 17.51 -16.34
CA GLU A 149 16.59 18.06 -15.11
C GLU A 149 15.66 17.07 -14.40
N LEU A 150 14.75 16.45 -15.15
CA LEU A 150 13.71 15.61 -14.57
C LEU A 150 14.26 14.45 -13.71
N PRO A 151 15.33 13.72 -14.10
CA PRO A 151 15.85 12.63 -13.27
C PRO A 151 16.29 13.09 -11.88
N GLY A 152 16.93 14.25 -11.77
CA GLY A 152 17.35 14.80 -10.48
C GLY A 152 16.17 15.26 -9.61
N ARG A 153 15.13 15.83 -10.23
CA ARG A 153 13.89 16.21 -9.53
C ARG A 153 13.16 14.98 -8.97
N LEU A 154 13.07 13.92 -9.78
CA LEU A 154 12.45 12.65 -9.37
C LEU A 154 13.21 11.98 -8.23
N ASP A 155 14.55 11.92 -8.30
CA ASP A 155 15.39 11.39 -7.23
C ASP A 155 15.14 12.13 -5.89
N GLY A 156 15.20 13.46 -5.92
CA GLY A 156 14.93 14.30 -4.75
C GLY A 156 13.53 14.07 -4.17
N LEU A 157 12.51 14.02 -5.03
CA LEU A 157 11.13 13.79 -4.62
C LEU A 157 10.93 12.41 -3.98
N PHE A 158 11.46 11.34 -4.60
CA PHE A 158 11.27 9.98 -4.07
C PHE A 158 12.00 9.78 -2.74
N LYS A 159 13.19 10.40 -2.56
CA LYS A 159 13.87 10.46 -1.26
C LYS A 159 13.04 11.21 -0.21
N ALA A 160 12.41 12.32 -0.58
CA ALA A 160 11.54 13.07 0.32
C ALA A 160 10.32 12.25 0.77
N VAL A 161 9.67 11.53 -0.17
CA VAL A 161 8.57 10.60 0.15
C VAL A 161 9.04 9.51 1.12
N LYS A 162 10.17 8.86 0.83
CA LYS A 162 10.75 7.83 1.71
C LYS A 162 11.16 8.36 3.08
N THR A 163 11.54 9.62 3.17
CA THR A 163 11.85 10.26 4.45
C THR A 163 10.58 10.52 5.26
N ALA A 164 9.51 10.99 4.61
CA ALA A 164 8.24 11.30 5.26
C ALA A 164 7.43 10.05 5.66
N ALA A 165 7.54 8.96 4.89
CA ALA A 165 6.90 7.68 5.14
C ALA A 165 7.90 6.51 5.01
N PRO A 166 8.80 6.33 5.98
CA PRO A 166 9.93 5.39 5.88
C PRO A 166 9.53 3.91 5.81
N LYS A 167 8.33 3.56 6.28
CA LYS A 167 7.80 2.19 6.24
C LYS A 167 6.93 1.92 5.01
N ALA A 168 6.51 2.96 4.29
CA ALA A 168 5.56 2.81 3.20
C ALA A 168 6.18 2.11 1.98
N LYS A 169 5.39 1.24 1.36
CA LYS A 169 5.63 0.83 -0.02
C LYS A 169 5.29 2.02 -0.93
N LEU A 170 6.30 2.53 -1.63
CA LEU A 170 6.11 3.56 -2.64
C LEU A 170 5.94 2.87 -4.00
N ALA A 171 4.79 3.06 -4.63
CA ALA A 171 4.47 2.62 -5.98
C ALA A 171 4.41 3.84 -6.92
N VAL A 172 5.38 3.95 -7.83
CA VAL A 172 5.46 5.02 -8.83
C VAL A 172 4.88 4.49 -10.14
N LEU A 173 3.74 5.02 -10.56
CA LEU A 173 3.06 4.60 -11.78
C LEU A 173 3.60 5.40 -12.97
N GLY A 174 3.86 4.71 -14.08
CA GLY A 174 4.19 5.35 -15.35
C GLY A 174 2.96 5.95 -16.05
N TYR A 175 3.15 6.38 -17.29
CA TYR A 175 2.12 6.89 -18.18
C TYR A 175 1.89 5.98 -19.38
N ALA A 176 0.66 5.92 -19.88
CA ALA A 176 0.33 5.17 -21.10
C ALA A 176 0.91 5.85 -22.35
N LEU A 177 1.28 5.06 -23.37
CA LEU A 177 1.70 5.63 -24.65
C LEU A 177 0.48 6.25 -25.36
N PRO A 178 0.52 7.54 -25.71
CA PRO A 178 -0.67 8.24 -26.19
C PRO A 178 -1.12 7.81 -27.59
N PHE A 179 -0.20 7.48 -28.50
CA PHE A 179 -0.52 7.30 -29.92
C PHE A 179 -0.13 5.93 -30.48
N GLU A 180 0.78 5.22 -29.81
CA GLU A 180 1.23 3.86 -30.17
C GLU A 180 1.69 3.72 -31.64
N GLY A 181 2.34 4.77 -32.18
CA GLY A 181 2.87 4.77 -33.54
C GLY A 181 1.82 4.75 -34.66
N ALA A 182 0.56 5.04 -34.37
CA ALA A 182 -0.51 4.98 -35.36
C ALA A 182 -0.29 5.95 -36.55
N GLU A 183 -0.54 5.46 -37.77
CA GLU A 183 -0.40 6.23 -39.02
C GLU A 183 -1.38 7.41 -39.12
N SER A 184 -2.59 7.27 -38.56
CA SER A 184 -3.59 8.33 -38.50
C SER A 184 -4.28 8.37 -37.15
N CYS A 185 -4.83 9.53 -36.80
CA CYS A 185 -5.50 9.73 -35.51
C CYS A 185 -6.62 10.77 -35.65
N SER A 186 -7.83 10.33 -35.99
CA SER A 186 -8.99 11.23 -36.14
C SER A 186 -9.41 11.89 -34.82
N ARG A 187 -9.17 11.22 -33.70
CA ARG A 187 -9.51 11.71 -32.35
C ARG A 187 -8.61 12.81 -31.83
N LEU A 188 -7.44 13.00 -32.45
CA LEU A 188 -6.55 14.14 -32.21
C LEU A 188 -5.65 14.32 -33.44
N PRO A 189 -6.07 15.13 -34.44
CA PRO A 189 -5.44 15.20 -35.75
C PRO A 189 -4.14 16.03 -35.73
N LEU A 190 -3.14 15.58 -34.98
CA LEU A 190 -1.79 16.13 -34.98
C LEU A 190 -0.97 15.54 -36.15
N PRO A 191 0.09 16.22 -36.62
CA PRO A 191 1.06 15.62 -37.54
C PRO A 191 1.67 14.32 -36.97
N LYS A 192 1.96 13.32 -37.82
CA LYS A 192 2.55 12.03 -37.37
C LYS A 192 3.85 12.25 -36.59
N THR A 193 4.71 13.16 -37.04
CA THR A 193 5.97 13.52 -36.36
C THR A 193 5.76 13.99 -34.92
N VAL A 194 4.68 14.73 -34.65
CA VAL A 194 4.33 15.19 -33.29
C VAL A 194 3.81 14.04 -32.45
N ARG A 195 3.03 13.13 -33.03
CA ARG A 195 2.53 11.93 -32.33
C ARG A 195 3.67 10.98 -31.98
N ASP A 196 4.56 10.69 -32.94
CA ASP A 196 5.76 9.87 -32.73
C ASP A 196 6.65 10.49 -31.64
N PHE A 197 6.80 11.82 -31.63
CA PHE A 197 7.48 12.52 -30.54
C PHE A 197 6.77 12.33 -29.20
N GLY A 198 5.44 12.43 -29.16
CA GLY A 198 4.65 12.20 -27.95
C GLY A 198 4.90 10.83 -27.32
N ASP A 199 4.88 9.77 -28.14
CA ASP A 199 5.21 8.41 -27.69
C ASP A 199 6.67 8.31 -27.21
N LYS A 200 7.62 8.93 -27.92
CA LYS A 200 9.03 8.99 -27.52
C LYS A 200 9.23 9.70 -26.18
N ALA A 201 8.57 10.85 -25.99
CA ALA A 201 8.66 11.65 -24.77
C ALA A 201 8.09 10.88 -23.56
N VAL A 202 6.93 10.24 -23.73
CA VAL A 202 6.34 9.40 -22.67
C VAL A 202 7.20 8.16 -22.38
N THR A 203 7.77 7.53 -23.41
CA THR A 203 8.73 6.42 -23.24
C THR A 203 9.94 6.87 -22.40
N GLY A 204 10.50 8.04 -22.71
CA GLY A 204 11.60 8.62 -21.95
C GLY A 204 11.21 8.96 -20.50
N LEU A 205 10.00 9.48 -20.28
CA LEU A 205 9.48 9.81 -18.95
C LEU A 205 9.34 8.55 -18.10
N ASN A 206 8.75 7.50 -18.67
CA ASN A 206 8.62 6.19 -18.04
C ASN A 206 9.99 5.57 -17.71
N ALA A 207 10.98 5.73 -18.59
CA ALA A 207 12.34 5.27 -18.33
C ALA A 207 12.98 6.01 -17.14
N ALA A 208 12.83 7.33 -17.08
CA ALA A 208 13.31 8.15 -15.96
C ALA A 208 12.61 7.77 -14.64
N LEU A 209 11.28 7.65 -14.65
CA LEU A 209 10.49 7.21 -13.50
C LEU A 209 10.94 5.83 -13.00
N ARG A 210 11.10 4.87 -13.91
CA ARG A 210 11.56 3.51 -13.57
C ARG A 210 12.95 3.53 -12.94
N ALA A 211 13.89 4.24 -13.55
CA ALA A 211 15.26 4.33 -13.06
C ALA A 211 15.31 4.93 -11.65
N GLN A 212 14.66 6.07 -11.44
CA GLN A 212 14.70 6.77 -10.16
C GLN A 212 13.88 6.06 -9.08
N ALA A 213 12.73 5.46 -9.42
CA ALA A 213 11.96 4.65 -8.49
C ALA A 213 12.79 3.45 -8.00
N THR A 214 13.45 2.74 -8.92
CA THR A 214 14.32 1.61 -8.58
C THR A 214 15.48 2.05 -7.68
N ALA A 215 16.14 3.17 -8.00
CA ALA A 215 17.23 3.72 -7.19
C ALA A 215 16.79 4.10 -5.77
N ALA A 216 15.54 4.54 -5.59
CA ALA A 216 14.95 4.87 -4.29
C ALA A 216 14.35 3.67 -3.54
N GLY A 217 14.48 2.44 -4.06
CA GLY A 217 13.83 1.25 -3.48
C GLY A 217 12.30 1.29 -3.55
N ALA A 218 11.75 2.02 -4.51
CA ALA A 218 10.33 2.06 -4.82
C ALA A 218 9.97 1.04 -5.91
N THR A 219 8.69 0.67 -5.98
CA THR A 219 8.16 -0.18 -7.05
C THR A 219 7.77 0.72 -8.23
N TYR A 220 8.36 0.51 -9.39
CA TYR A 220 7.84 1.09 -10.64
C TYR A 220 6.68 0.23 -11.15
N VAL A 221 5.54 0.86 -11.42
CA VAL A 221 4.33 0.22 -11.93
C VAL A 221 4.17 0.57 -13.41
N ASP A 222 4.33 -0.45 -14.25
CA ASP A 222 4.27 -0.29 -15.70
C ASP A 222 2.83 -0.33 -16.22
N VAL A 223 2.30 0.84 -16.59
CA VAL A 223 0.94 0.97 -17.14
C VAL A 223 0.88 0.76 -18.65
N THR A 224 2.01 0.71 -19.37
CA THR A 224 1.97 0.58 -20.84
C THR A 224 1.46 -0.80 -21.27
N LYS A 225 1.66 -1.83 -20.44
CA LYS A 225 1.18 -3.19 -20.72
C LYS A 225 -0.34 -3.30 -20.77
N PRO A 226 -1.10 -2.90 -19.73
CA PRO A 226 -2.56 -2.95 -19.80
C PRO A 226 -3.15 -1.96 -20.81
N PHE A 227 -2.46 -0.85 -21.11
CA PHE A 227 -2.88 0.10 -22.15
C PHE A 227 -2.53 -0.32 -23.58
N ALA A 228 -1.82 -1.43 -23.79
CA ALA A 228 -1.39 -1.82 -25.13
C ALA A 228 -2.59 -2.02 -26.07
N GLY A 229 -2.61 -1.29 -27.18
CA GLY A 229 -3.73 -1.27 -28.13
C GLY A 229 -4.92 -0.39 -27.70
N HIS A 230 -4.78 0.37 -26.62
CA HIS A 230 -5.78 1.29 -26.07
C HIS A 230 -5.28 2.75 -26.04
N GLY A 231 -4.20 3.06 -26.77
CA GLY A 231 -3.80 4.43 -27.08
C GLY A 231 -4.90 5.18 -27.83
N LEU A 232 -4.78 6.50 -27.92
CA LEU A 232 -5.84 7.40 -28.41
C LEU A 232 -6.29 7.08 -29.84
N CYS A 233 -5.36 6.63 -30.68
CA CYS A 233 -5.62 6.36 -32.09
C CYS A 233 -6.13 4.94 -32.35
N SER A 234 -6.32 4.13 -31.31
CA SER A 234 -6.86 2.78 -31.41
C SER A 234 -8.37 2.78 -31.73
N THR A 235 -8.91 1.58 -31.98
CA THR A 235 -10.36 1.38 -32.17
C THR A 235 -11.12 1.44 -30.85
N ALA A 236 -10.47 1.16 -29.72
CA ALA A 236 -11.05 1.17 -28.38
C ALA A 236 -10.17 1.98 -27.40
N PRO A 237 -10.03 3.30 -27.59
CA PRO A 237 -9.10 4.11 -26.81
C PRO A 237 -9.54 4.23 -25.35
N TRP A 238 -8.58 4.21 -24.46
CA TRP A 238 -8.75 4.51 -23.04
C TRP A 238 -8.25 5.90 -22.66
N LEU A 239 -7.85 6.68 -23.66
CA LEU A 239 -7.48 8.09 -23.54
C LEU A 239 -8.55 8.95 -24.22
N ILE A 240 -8.74 10.16 -23.69
CA ILE A 240 -9.73 11.11 -24.19
C ILE A 240 -9.14 11.96 -25.32
N GLY A 241 -9.90 12.12 -26.40
CA GLY A 241 -9.49 12.90 -27.58
C GLY A 241 -9.87 14.37 -27.52
N VAL A 242 -10.16 14.93 -28.70
CA VAL A 242 -10.61 16.31 -28.90
C VAL A 242 -11.91 16.64 -28.16
N GLU A 243 -12.75 15.63 -27.89
CA GLU A 243 -13.94 15.78 -27.06
C GLU A 243 -13.63 16.26 -25.63
N GLY A 244 -12.39 16.07 -25.16
CA GLY A 244 -11.91 16.54 -23.86
C GLY A 244 -11.37 17.96 -23.83
N LEU A 245 -11.31 18.68 -24.95
CA LEU A 245 -10.61 19.98 -25.03
C LEU A 245 -11.22 21.02 -24.08
N ASN A 246 -12.55 21.16 -24.09
CA ASN A 246 -13.26 22.13 -23.25
C ASN A 246 -13.18 21.77 -21.75
N ALA A 247 -13.14 20.48 -21.44
CA ALA A 247 -13.02 19.99 -20.08
C ALA A 247 -11.56 19.95 -19.58
N GLY A 248 -10.58 20.19 -20.45
CA GLY A 248 -9.16 20.05 -20.12
C GLY A 248 -8.72 18.61 -19.88
N THR A 249 -9.46 17.62 -20.41
CA THR A 249 -9.23 16.19 -20.19
C THR A 249 -8.57 15.49 -21.38
N THR A 250 -8.29 16.19 -22.48
CA THR A 250 -7.58 15.62 -23.63
C THR A 250 -6.27 14.93 -23.20
N LEU A 251 -6.02 13.76 -23.76
CA LEU A 251 -4.94 12.82 -23.45
C LEU A 251 -4.94 12.25 -22.02
N HIS A 252 -5.98 12.49 -21.21
CA HIS A 252 -6.09 11.82 -19.91
C HIS A 252 -6.81 10.47 -20.04
N PRO A 253 -6.62 9.55 -19.06
CA PRO A 253 -7.37 8.32 -19.00
C PRO A 253 -8.86 8.60 -18.82
N SER A 254 -9.70 7.91 -19.59
CA SER A 254 -11.13 7.81 -19.32
C SER A 254 -11.39 6.98 -18.05
N ALA A 255 -12.64 6.88 -17.62
CA ALA A 255 -13.04 5.96 -16.55
C ALA A 255 -12.58 4.50 -16.84
N GLN A 256 -12.61 4.10 -18.11
CA GLN A 256 -12.13 2.78 -18.52
C GLN A 256 -10.60 2.69 -18.42
N GLY A 257 -9.87 3.74 -18.80
CA GLY A 257 -8.41 3.79 -18.63
C GLY A 257 -7.96 3.77 -17.17
N GLN A 258 -8.70 4.42 -16.28
CA GLN A 258 -8.46 4.33 -14.84
C GLN A 258 -8.70 2.91 -14.31
N THR A 259 -9.78 2.27 -14.72
CA THR A 259 -10.19 0.96 -14.20
C THR A 259 -9.38 -0.19 -14.79
N GLN A 260 -9.28 -0.26 -16.12
CA GLN A 260 -8.65 -1.38 -16.83
C GLN A 260 -7.16 -1.17 -17.05
N GLY A 261 -6.69 0.08 -16.98
CA GLY A 261 -5.29 0.45 -17.13
C GLY A 261 -4.60 0.63 -15.79
N TYR A 262 -4.86 1.75 -15.12
CA TYR A 262 -4.13 2.16 -13.91
C TYR A 262 -4.41 1.27 -12.70
N LEU A 263 -5.69 0.99 -12.39
CA LEU A 263 -6.05 0.10 -11.29
C LEU A 263 -5.55 -1.32 -11.53
N ALA A 264 -5.70 -1.86 -12.76
CA ALA A 264 -5.17 -3.18 -13.10
C ALA A 264 -3.64 -3.26 -12.90
N ALA A 265 -2.90 -2.25 -13.35
CA ALA A 265 -1.45 -2.16 -13.17
C ALA A 265 -1.06 -2.07 -11.68
N LEU A 266 -1.76 -1.23 -10.91
CA LEU A 266 -1.52 -1.07 -9.49
C LEU A 266 -1.75 -2.38 -8.74
N THR A 267 -2.93 -3.00 -8.92
CA THR A 267 -3.28 -4.27 -8.28
C THR A 267 -2.29 -5.38 -8.65
N ALA A 268 -1.82 -5.45 -9.90
CA ALA A 268 -0.79 -6.40 -10.28
C ALA A 268 0.56 -6.18 -9.56
N ALA A 269 0.89 -4.94 -9.19
CA ALA A 269 2.18 -4.60 -8.56
C ALA A 269 2.16 -4.63 -7.02
N VAL A 270 1.01 -4.38 -6.40
CA VAL A 270 0.88 -4.30 -4.94
C VAL A 270 -0.10 -5.30 -4.32
N GLY A 271 -0.87 -6.03 -5.14
CA GLY A 271 -1.98 -6.86 -4.69
C GLY A 271 -3.28 -6.08 -4.58
N THR A 272 -4.36 -6.81 -4.30
CA THR A 272 -5.64 -6.25 -3.84
C THR A 272 -5.48 -5.63 -2.44
N PRO A 273 -6.41 -4.77 -1.99
CA PRO A 273 -6.38 -4.24 -0.64
C PRO A 273 -6.28 -5.29 0.46
N GLN A 274 -6.99 -6.40 0.31
CA GLN A 274 -6.99 -7.50 1.26
C GLN A 274 -5.63 -8.21 1.31
N GLU A 275 -5.04 -8.49 0.15
CA GLU A 275 -3.71 -9.10 0.06
C GLU A 275 -2.62 -8.18 0.61
N PHE A 276 -2.74 -6.87 0.34
CA PHE A 276 -1.82 -5.88 0.88
C PHE A 276 -1.90 -5.84 2.40
N LEU A 277 -3.12 -5.75 2.96
CA LEU A 277 -3.34 -5.74 4.40
C LEU A 277 -2.80 -7.01 5.07
N ALA A 278 -3.09 -8.19 4.50
CA ALA A 278 -2.57 -9.46 5.00
C ALA A 278 -1.03 -9.52 4.99
N GLY A 279 -0.38 -8.79 4.09
CA GLY A 279 1.08 -8.65 4.04
C GLY A 279 1.67 -7.70 5.09
N LEU A 280 0.87 -6.81 5.69
CA LEU A 280 1.30 -5.94 6.79
C LEU A 280 1.26 -6.64 8.15
N GLU A 281 0.38 -7.64 8.30
CA GLU A 281 0.24 -8.37 9.54
C GLU A 281 1.48 -9.24 9.81
N PRO A 282 2.04 -9.24 11.03
CA PRO A 282 3.07 -10.19 11.40
C PRO A 282 2.55 -11.61 11.14
N PRO A 283 3.37 -12.53 10.61
CA PRO A 283 2.93 -13.90 10.37
C PRO A 283 2.30 -14.45 11.64
N ALA A 284 1.05 -14.91 11.52
CA ALA A 284 0.28 -15.41 12.65
C ALA A 284 1.17 -16.36 13.47
N ALA A 285 1.31 -16.07 14.77
CA ALA A 285 2.05 -16.92 15.67
C ALA A 285 1.53 -18.35 15.47
N SER A 286 2.43 -19.27 15.11
CA SER A 286 2.05 -20.68 14.90
C SER A 286 1.23 -21.12 16.10
N PRO A 287 0.10 -21.82 15.89
CA PRO A 287 -0.73 -22.26 17.01
C PRO A 287 0.18 -23.01 17.98
N SER A 288 0.32 -22.47 19.20
CA SER A 288 1.00 -23.19 20.27
C SER A 288 0.32 -24.55 20.37
N PRO A 289 1.07 -25.66 20.42
CA PRO A 289 0.46 -26.98 20.50
C PRO A 289 -0.48 -26.98 21.70
N SER A 290 -1.79 -27.15 21.43
CA SER A 290 -2.80 -27.21 22.48
C SER A 290 -2.36 -28.20 23.53
N ALA A 291 -2.35 -27.74 24.78
CA ALA A 291 -2.04 -28.58 25.93
C ALA A 291 -2.80 -29.90 25.82
N SER A 292 -2.07 -31.02 25.90
CA SER A 292 -2.67 -32.34 25.96
C SER A 292 -3.74 -32.38 27.06
N PRO A 293 -4.90 -33.01 26.83
CA PRO A 293 -5.92 -33.12 27.86
C PRO A 293 -5.36 -33.84 29.09
N SER A 294 -5.52 -33.23 30.27
CA SER A 294 -5.21 -33.86 31.56
C SER A 294 -5.97 -35.18 31.70
N PRO A 295 -5.32 -36.26 32.18
CA PRO A 295 -6.01 -37.53 32.41
C PRO A 295 -6.99 -37.41 33.58
N SER A 296 -8.17 -38.00 33.45
CA SER A 296 -9.15 -38.15 34.52
C SER A 296 -8.64 -39.11 35.61
N PRO A 297 -9.06 -38.93 36.89
CA PRO A 297 -8.56 -39.76 37.98
C PRO A 297 -9.24 -41.13 37.96
N THR A 298 -8.44 -42.20 37.84
CA THR A 298 -8.92 -43.58 38.00
C THR A 298 -8.49 -44.16 39.35
N LYS A 299 -9.43 -44.92 39.90
CA LYS A 299 -9.49 -45.55 41.22
C LYS A 299 -8.63 -46.83 41.26
N ALA A 300 -7.76 -46.98 42.26
CA ALA A 300 -7.16 -48.25 42.66
C ALA A 300 -8.06 -48.95 43.73
N PRO A 301 -7.91 -50.26 44.08
CA PRO A 301 -6.80 -51.17 43.80
C PRO A 301 -7.19 -52.61 43.38
N GLY A 302 -6.20 -53.41 42.97
CA GLY A 302 -6.32 -54.86 42.84
C GLY A 302 -4.98 -55.51 42.49
N ALA A 303 -4.41 -56.27 43.42
CA ALA A 303 -3.14 -56.97 43.31
C ALA A 303 -3.23 -58.22 42.42
N GLY A 304 -2.13 -58.54 41.71
CA GLY A 304 -1.93 -59.89 41.18
C GLY A 304 -1.00 -60.00 39.96
N GLY A 305 0.27 -60.32 40.23
CA GLY A 305 1.02 -61.36 39.49
C GLY A 305 1.65 -61.05 38.13
N GLY A 306 2.97 -61.26 38.06
CA GLY A 306 3.62 -61.89 36.89
C GLY A 306 4.52 -61.01 36.02
N LEU A 307 5.85 -61.19 36.15
CA LEU A 307 6.90 -60.75 35.21
C LEU A 307 6.90 -61.64 33.94
N PRO A 308 7.33 -61.14 32.76
CA PRO A 308 8.77 -61.16 32.45
C PRO A 308 9.34 -59.86 31.86
N VAL A 309 10.60 -59.62 32.24
CA VAL A 309 11.46 -58.51 31.82
C VAL A 309 11.95 -58.75 30.39
N THR A 310 11.71 -57.81 29.48
CA THR A 310 12.46 -57.71 28.22
C THR A 310 12.90 -56.27 27.99
N GLY A 311 14.22 -56.08 27.83
CA GLY A 311 14.86 -54.99 27.09
C GLY A 311 14.67 -53.55 27.57
N VAL A 312 15.31 -53.16 28.68
CA VAL A 312 15.47 -51.74 29.03
C VAL A 312 16.63 -51.15 28.23
N ASN A 313 16.27 -50.16 27.40
CA ASN A 313 17.15 -49.12 26.86
C ASN A 313 17.84 -48.36 28.00
N VAL A 314 18.99 -48.86 28.43
CA VAL A 314 20.05 -48.03 29.02
C VAL A 314 20.77 -47.34 27.85
N TRP A 315 21.18 -46.08 28.04
CA TRP A 315 21.90 -45.20 27.09
C TRP A 315 21.08 -44.21 26.28
N TRP A 316 20.45 -43.19 26.90
CA TRP A 316 20.33 -41.85 26.27
C TRP A 316 20.32 -40.66 27.27
N LEU A 317 20.70 -40.86 28.54
CA LEU A 317 20.81 -39.78 29.55
C LEU A 317 22.26 -39.44 29.95
N VAL A 318 23.23 -39.58 29.04
CA VAL A 318 24.63 -39.11 29.27
C VAL A 318 25.12 -38.18 28.13
N GLY A 319 24.28 -37.87 27.12
CA GLY A 319 24.69 -37.14 25.92
C GLY A 319 24.63 -35.61 25.98
N ILE A 320 24.11 -34.99 27.05
CA ILE A 320 23.86 -33.53 27.09
C ILE A 320 24.86 -32.77 28.01
N GLY A 321 25.69 -33.48 28.78
CA GLY A 321 26.63 -32.86 29.73
C GLY A 321 27.97 -32.38 29.15
N THR A 322 28.39 -32.88 27.99
CA THR A 322 29.75 -32.67 27.46
C THR A 322 29.88 -31.60 26.37
N ALA A 323 28.76 -31.06 25.86
CA ALA A 323 28.78 -30.01 24.84
C ALA A 323 28.85 -28.57 25.41
N LEU A 324 28.59 -28.37 26.70
CA LEU A 324 28.55 -27.04 27.34
C LEU A 324 29.86 -26.60 28.01
N LEU A 325 30.88 -27.47 28.07
CA LEU A 325 32.19 -27.12 28.67
C LEU A 325 33.26 -26.70 27.65
N LEU A 326 33.02 -26.86 26.34
CA LEU A 326 33.99 -26.48 25.29
C LEU A 326 33.77 -25.07 24.72
N VAL A 327 32.59 -24.47 24.88
CA VAL A 327 32.31 -23.10 24.39
C VAL A 327 32.83 -22.03 25.38
N GLY A 328 32.88 -22.34 26.69
CA GLY A 328 33.36 -21.41 27.71
C GLY A 328 34.87 -21.11 27.66
N ALA A 329 35.69 -22.08 27.23
CA ALA A 329 37.15 -21.93 27.16
C ALA A 329 37.62 -21.07 25.97
N VAL A 330 36.80 -20.96 24.91
CA VAL A 330 37.12 -20.17 23.72
C VAL A 330 36.82 -18.68 23.93
N LEU A 331 35.74 -18.35 24.66
CA LEU A 331 35.38 -16.95 24.94
C LEU A 331 36.36 -16.25 25.91
N PHE A 332 36.97 -16.98 26.84
CA PHE A 332 37.92 -16.41 27.81
C PHE A 332 39.28 -16.04 27.19
N ARG A 333 39.60 -16.57 26.00
CA ARG A 333 40.87 -16.29 25.29
C ARG A 333 40.78 -15.08 24.35
N VAL A 334 39.57 -14.70 23.92
CA VAL A 334 39.34 -13.60 22.96
C VAL A 334 39.14 -12.24 23.67
N LEU A 335 38.74 -12.24 24.94
CA LEU A 335 38.40 -11.01 25.69
C LEU A 335 39.51 -10.46 26.61
N ARG A 336 40.77 -10.88 26.46
CA ARG A 336 41.86 -10.29 27.26
C ARG A 336 42.24 -8.89 26.75
N PRO A 337 42.18 -7.84 27.58
CA PRO A 337 42.60 -6.49 27.21
C PRO A 337 44.13 -6.42 27.01
N ARG A 338 44.57 -5.85 25.88
CA ARG A 338 45.98 -5.58 25.59
C ARG A 338 46.47 -4.40 26.42
N ARG A 339 47.56 -4.58 27.17
CA ARG A 339 48.25 -3.49 27.87
C ARG A 339 48.91 -2.56 26.85
N ILE A 340 48.59 -1.27 26.94
CA ILE A 340 49.25 -0.19 26.20
C ILE A 340 50.43 0.28 27.06
N HIS A 341 51.65 0.24 26.51
CA HIS A 341 52.81 0.86 27.11
C HIS A 341 52.91 2.32 26.63
N THR A 342 52.80 3.25 27.57
CA THR A 342 53.09 4.68 27.38
C THR A 342 54.60 4.91 27.32
N LEU A 343 55.08 5.55 26.26
CA LEU A 343 56.39 6.18 26.21
C LEU A 343 56.18 7.67 25.89
N THR A 344 56.53 8.50 26.87
CA THR A 344 56.85 9.93 26.79
C THR A 344 58.22 10.09 27.46
N PRO A 345 59.03 11.12 27.13
CA PRO A 345 58.67 12.45 26.65
C PRO A 345 58.98 12.73 25.17
#